data_AF-A0A545UC79-F1
#
_entry.id   AF-A0A545UC79-F1
#
_cell.length_a   1.000
_cell.length_b   1.000
_cell.length_c   1.000
_cell.angle_alpha   90.00
_cell.angle_beta   90.00
_cell.angle_gamma   90.00
#
_symmetry.space_group_name_H-M   'P 1'
#
loop_
_entity.id
_entity.type
_entity.pdbx_description
1 polymer ?
#
loop_
_entity_poly.entity_id
_entity_poly.type
_entity_poly.pdbx_seq_one_letter_code
_entity_poly.pdbx_strand_id
1 'polypeptide(L)'
;MMTLQRFLLVFFVVAMTGCTAFQLRDANQALTIHYQALESAQKNAQWRIAEDARVSLDNLAKDSAAQAEKESDARNKIAFYRVATIATWQSESSELSGYAAKGGKLCDGENFNKAPRDCSMLTVVPVLAAVDQTSAGISQVDKQARSGPPDERPNYAPQAEKLFTDLKNNLDIILSRRTLIMSSNVHPEFVLEMDKRIEDLLCQKMEINGVGLLSTTRGNVPQAVCTVYNAKKTAKQAGLKASCTAGEIAQPANC
;
A
#
# COMPACT_ATOMS: atom_id res chain seq x y z
N MET A 1 -13.11 32.44 -55.66
CA MET A 1 -13.45 32.21 -54.24
C MET A 1 -13.31 30.72 -54.00
N MET A 2 -12.18 30.26 -53.42
CA MET A 2 -12.04 30.00 -51.97
C MET A 2 -13.24 29.20 -51.45
N THR A 3 -13.12 27.93 -51.12
CA THR A 3 -12.21 27.35 -50.11
C THR A 3 -11.82 25.92 -50.48
N LEU A 4 -10.51 25.62 -50.57
CA LEU A 4 -9.66 25.14 -49.47
C LEU A 4 -10.08 23.74 -48.97
N GLN A 5 -9.45 22.67 -49.48
CA GLN A 5 -8.20 22.11 -48.92
C GLN A 5 -8.45 21.25 -47.67
N ARG A 6 -8.63 19.93 -47.89
CA ARG A 6 -8.08 18.80 -47.10
C ARG A 6 -8.75 17.48 -47.54
N PHE A 7 -8.50 17.09 -48.78
CA PHE A 7 -8.63 15.69 -49.24
C PHE A 7 -7.28 15.31 -49.82
N LEU A 8 -6.34 14.90 -48.97
CA LEU A 8 -5.10 14.24 -49.35
C LEU A 8 -4.42 13.71 -48.10
N LEU A 9 -3.95 12.47 -48.21
CA LEU A 9 -3.11 11.73 -47.26
C LEU A 9 -3.87 11.01 -46.13
N VAL A 10 -4.78 10.11 -46.55
CA VAL A 10 -4.75 8.74 -46.02
C VAL A 10 -3.44 8.10 -46.50
N PHE A 11 -2.33 8.49 -45.87
CA PHE A 11 -1.10 7.71 -45.96
C PHE A 11 -1.07 6.82 -44.74
N PHE A 12 -1.35 5.56 -45.05
CA PHE A 12 -1.13 4.38 -44.23
C PHE A 12 0.37 4.33 -43.89
N VAL A 13 0.79 5.12 -42.90
CA VAL A 13 2.05 4.89 -42.21
C VAL A 13 1.73 3.89 -41.11
N VAL A 14 1.71 2.61 -41.52
CA VAL A 14 2.18 1.50 -40.69
C VAL A 14 3.68 1.76 -40.48
N ALA A 15 3.99 2.77 -39.68
CA ALA A 15 5.31 2.88 -39.07
C ALA A 15 5.29 1.85 -37.95
N MET A 16 5.90 0.72 -38.26
CA MET A 16 6.70 -0.10 -37.35
C MET A 16 6.34 0.10 -35.87
N THR A 17 5.74 -0.93 -35.28
CA THR A 17 5.88 -1.28 -33.87
C THR A 17 7.35 -1.52 -33.53
N GLY A 18 8.20 -0.51 -33.73
CA GLY A 18 9.38 -0.36 -32.93
C GLY A 18 8.87 -0.18 -31.52
N CYS A 19 9.16 -1.16 -30.65
CA CYS A 19 9.05 -0.96 -29.21
C CYS A 19 9.86 0.30 -28.91
N THR A 20 9.21 1.46 -28.83
CA THR A 20 9.82 2.63 -28.19
C THR A 20 10.15 2.13 -26.80
N ALA A 21 11.44 1.96 -26.53
CA ALA A 21 11.90 1.32 -25.31
C ALA A 21 11.21 2.02 -24.15
N PHE A 22 10.27 1.32 -23.50
CA PHE A 22 9.50 1.88 -22.40
C PHE A 22 10.49 2.25 -21.30
N GLN A 23 10.75 3.55 -21.16
CA GLN A 23 11.81 4.03 -20.27
C GLN A 23 11.25 4.18 -18.86
N LEU A 24 12.14 4.14 -17.87
CA LEU A 24 11.77 4.32 -16.46
C LEU A 24 11.03 5.64 -16.21
N ARG A 25 11.36 6.70 -16.97
CA ARG A 25 10.65 7.98 -16.91
C ARG A 25 9.19 7.84 -17.31
N ASP A 26 8.93 7.14 -18.42
CA ASP A 26 7.57 6.93 -18.94
C ASP A 26 6.77 6.05 -17.98
N ALA A 27 7.40 5.04 -17.38
CA ALA A 27 6.80 4.21 -16.34
C ALA A 27 6.35 4.99 -15.09
N ASN A 28 7.19 5.91 -14.61
CA ASN A 28 6.85 6.78 -13.49
C ASN A 28 5.72 7.76 -13.82
N GLN A 29 5.73 8.31 -15.03
CA GLN A 29 4.68 9.21 -15.49
C GLN A 29 3.35 8.46 -15.63
N ALA A 30 3.35 7.29 -16.26
CA ALA A 30 2.17 6.43 -16.39
C ALA A 30 1.60 6.05 -15.01
N LEU A 31 2.46 5.66 -14.05
CA LEU A 31 2.03 5.36 -12.69
C LEU A 31 1.26 6.53 -12.06
N THR A 32 1.82 7.74 -12.20
CA THR A 32 1.21 8.95 -11.64
C THR A 32 -0.13 9.25 -12.30
N ILE A 33 -0.20 9.20 -13.63
CA ILE A 33 -1.43 9.48 -14.40
C ILE A 33 -2.52 8.49 -14.03
N HIS A 34 -2.23 7.19 -14.06
CA HIS A 34 -3.25 6.17 -13.79
C HIS A 34 -3.70 6.17 -12.32
N TYR A 35 -2.78 6.43 -11.39
CA TYR A 35 -3.14 6.59 -9.97
C TYR A 35 -4.05 7.80 -9.75
N GLN A 36 -3.73 8.97 -10.34
CA GLN A 36 -4.57 10.17 -10.25
C GLN A 36 -5.96 9.95 -10.90
N ALA A 37 -6.01 9.23 -12.02
CA ALA A 37 -7.28 8.85 -12.65
C ALA A 37 -8.12 7.97 -11.72
N LEU A 38 -7.50 6.98 -11.07
CA LEU A 38 -8.17 6.11 -10.09
C LEU A 38 -8.70 6.92 -8.89
N GLU A 39 -7.86 7.75 -8.28
CA GLU A 39 -8.23 8.59 -7.12
C GLU A 39 -9.39 9.54 -7.46
N SER A 40 -9.31 10.21 -8.61
CA SER A 40 -10.37 11.09 -9.10
C SER A 40 -11.67 10.32 -9.37
N ALA A 41 -11.59 9.15 -10.00
CA ALA A 41 -12.77 8.33 -10.30
C ALA A 41 -13.45 7.82 -9.01
N GLN A 42 -12.67 7.38 -8.02
CA GLN A 42 -13.17 6.96 -6.72
C GLN A 42 -13.86 8.12 -5.99
N LYS A 43 -13.24 9.30 -5.96
CA LYS A 43 -13.80 10.51 -5.33
C LYS A 43 -15.13 10.94 -5.98
N ASN A 44 -15.26 10.75 -7.29
CA ASN A 44 -16.46 11.13 -8.06
C ASN A 44 -17.45 9.97 -8.28
N ALA A 45 -17.26 8.82 -7.63
CA ALA A 45 -18.09 7.61 -7.78
C ALA A 45 -18.24 7.11 -9.23
N GLN A 46 -17.23 7.31 -10.06
CA GLN A 46 -17.20 6.92 -11.47
C GLN A 46 -16.63 5.51 -11.64
N TRP A 47 -17.44 4.49 -11.35
CA TRP A 47 -16.96 3.09 -11.28
C TRP A 47 -16.29 2.59 -12.56
N ARG A 48 -16.77 2.96 -13.75
CA ARG A 48 -16.17 2.53 -15.03
C ARG A 48 -14.76 3.07 -15.20
N ILE A 49 -14.56 4.35 -14.91
CA ILE A 49 -13.25 5.01 -15.02
C ILE A 49 -12.30 4.44 -13.96
N ALA A 50 -12.79 4.14 -12.76
CA ALA A 50 -11.99 3.47 -11.74
C ALA A 50 -11.51 2.08 -12.22
N GLU A 51 -12.39 1.31 -12.87
CA GLU A 51 -12.03 0.00 -13.41
C GLU A 51 -11.02 0.09 -14.56
N ASP A 52 -11.24 0.99 -15.51
CA ASP A 52 -10.29 1.24 -16.62
C ASP A 52 -8.91 1.68 -16.10
N ALA A 53 -8.88 2.49 -15.04
CA ALA A 53 -7.64 2.90 -14.38
C ALA A 53 -6.93 1.72 -13.70
N ARG A 54 -7.67 0.82 -13.03
CA ARG A 54 -7.09 -0.40 -12.44
C ARG A 54 -6.51 -1.33 -13.49
N VAL A 55 -7.20 -1.55 -14.61
CA VAL A 55 -6.68 -2.33 -15.74
C VAL A 55 -5.40 -1.70 -16.30
N SER A 56 -5.38 -0.37 -16.43
CA SER A 56 -4.20 0.37 -16.89
C SER A 56 -3.01 0.21 -15.92
N LEU A 57 -3.27 0.25 -14.62
CA LEU A 57 -2.27 0.00 -13.58
C LEU A 57 -1.76 -1.45 -13.61
N ASP A 58 -2.63 -2.45 -13.78
CA ASP A 58 -2.22 -3.85 -13.87
C ASP A 58 -1.35 -4.12 -15.10
N ASN A 59 -1.69 -3.53 -16.25
CA ASN A 59 -0.86 -3.60 -17.46
C ASN A 59 0.49 -2.90 -17.26
N LEU A 60 0.49 -1.69 -16.69
CA LEU A 60 1.72 -0.97 -16.33
C LEU A 60 2.61 -1.82 -15.41
N ALA A 61 2.02 -2.58 -14.49
CA ALA A 61 2.78 -3.43 -13.59
C ALA A 61 3.49 -4.56 -14.34
N LYS A 62 2.78 -5.26 -15.21
CA LYS A 62 3.33 -6.34 -16.05
C LYS A 62 4.43 -5.82 -16.97
N ASP A 63 4.20 -4.69 -17.62
CA ASP A 63 5.19 -4.06 -18.51
C ASP A 63 6.43 -3.63 -17.74
N SER A 64 6.26 -2.96 -16.59
CA SER A 64 7.37 -2.52 -15.75
C SER A 64 8.18 -3.71 -15.23
N ALA A 65 7.53 -4.79 -14.78
CA ALA A 65 8.21 -6.01 -14.36
C ALA A 65 8.98 -6.65 -15.52
N ALA A 66 8.38 -6.74 -16.71
CA ALA A 66 9.05 -7.27 -17.89
C ALA A 66 10.27 -6.45 -18.32
N GLN A 67 10.23 -5.12 -18.16
CA GLN A 67 11.40 -4.27 -18.42
C GLN A 67 12.45 -4.39 -17.32
N ALA A 68 12.07 -4.58 -16.06
CA ALA A 68 13.02 -4.88 -14.98
C ALA A 68 13.83 -6.15 -15.28
N GLU A 69 13.21 -7.19 -15.84
CA GLU A 69 13.93 -8.43 -16.17
C GLU A 69 14.99 -8.24 -17.28
N LYS A 70 14.78 -7.29 -18.19
CA LYS A 70 15.69 -6.97 -19.29
C LYS A 70 16.74 -5.91 -18.93
N GLU A 71 16.54 -5.19 -17.83
CA GLU A 71 17.42 -4.12 -17.41
C GLU A 71 18.71 -4.68 -16.79
N SER A 72 19.83 -4.06 -17.19
CA SER A 72 21.18 -4.40 -16.73
C SER A 72 21.64 -3.50 -15.58
N ASP A 73 21.18 -2.24 -15.54
CA ASP A 73 21.47 -1.32 -14.45
C ASP A 73 20.64 -1.67 -13.22
N ALA A 74 21.31 -2.04 -12.12
CA ALA A 74 20.64 -2.48 -10.89
C ALA A 74 19.68 -1.43 -10.33
N ARG A 75 20.03 -0.15 -10.43
CA ARG A 75 19.20 0.95 -9.92
C ARG A 75 17.91 1.09 -10.74
N ASN A 76 18.00 1.08 -12.06
CA ASN A 76 16.83 1.09 -12.94
C ASN A 76 15.96 -0.15 -12.76
N LYS A 77 16.59 -1.33 -12.59
CA LYS A 77 15.89 -2.58 -12.35
C LYS A 77 15.06 -2.53 -11.06
N ILE A 78 15.66 -2.05 -9.97
CA ILE A 78 14.96 -1.78 -8.69
C ILE A 78 13.80 -0.80 -8.91
N ALA A 79 14.05 0.29 -9.64
CA ALA A 79 13.04 1.31 -9.86
C ALA A 79 11.84 0.81 -10.69
N PHE A 80 12.07 -0.05 -11.69
CA PHE A 80 10.99 -0.72 -12.43
C PHE A 80 10.19 -1.69 -11.56
N TYR A 81 10.85 -2.49 -10.72
CA TYR A 81 10.14 -3.34 -9.76
C TYR A 81 9.33 -2.54 -8.75
N ARG A 82 9.83 -1.37 -8.31
CA ARG A 82 9.04 -0.45 -7.48
C ARG A 82 7.78 -0.02 -8.23
N VAL A 83 7.89 0.43 -9.48
CA VAL A 83 6.71 0.82 -10.29
C VAL A 83 5.72 -0.34 -10.38
N ALA A 84 6.20 -1.54 -10.71
CA ALA A 84 5.35 -2.74 -10.78
C ALA A 84 4.65 -3.07 -9.46
N THR A 85 5.37 -2.95 -8.34
CA THR A 85 4.84 -3.20 -7.00
C THR A 85 3.78 -2.19 -6.57
N ILE A 86 3.99 -0.90 -6.86
CA ILE A 86 2.98 0.12 -6.55
C ILE A 86 1.77 -0.05 -7.47
N ALA A 87 2.00 -0.28 -8.77
CA ALA A 87 0.93 -0.43 -9.74
C ALA A 87 0.03 -1.65 -9.42
N THR A 88 0.62 -2.79 -9.04
CA THR A 88 -0.14 -3.96 -8.55
C THR A 88 -0.93 -3.69 -7.27
N TRP A 89 -0.37 -2.91 -6.34
CA TRP A 89 -1.12 -2.49 -5.15
C TRP A 89 -2.36 -1.68 -5.50
N GLN A 90 -2.21 -0.70 -6.39
CA GLN A 90 -3.31 0.18 -6.78
C GLN A 90 -4.34 -0.52 -7.68
N SER A 91 -3.93 -1.54 -8.44
CA SER A 91 -4.85 -2.36 -9.24
C SER A 91 -5.49 -3.51 -8.45
N GLU A 92 -5.14 -3.70 -7.17
CA GLU A 92 -5.60 -4.82 -6.34
C GLU A 92 -5.20 -6.21 -6.90
N SER A 93 -4.08 -6.26 -7.64
CA SER A 93 -3.56 -7.46 -8.29
C SER A 93 -2.84 -8.41 -7.31
N SER A 94 -2.99 -9.73 -7.51
CA SER A 94 -2.36 -10.76 -6.67
C SER A 94 -0.83 -10.84 -6.83
N GLU A 95 -0.28 -10.24 -7.89
CA GLU A 95 1.16 -10.28 -8.21
C GLU A 95 2.02 -9.37 -7.34
N LEU A 96 1.40 -8.56 -6.46
CA LEU A 96 2.11 -7.59 -5.59
C LEU A 96 3.28 -8.23 -4.85
N SER A 97 3.02 -9.32 -4.13
CA SER A 97 4.05 -9.99 -3.32
C SER A 97 5.17 -10.55 -4.20
N GLY A 98 4.84 -10.99 -5.42
CA GLY A 98 5.82 -11.50 -6.39
C GLY A 98 6.78 -10.41 -6.86
N TYR A 99 6.26 -9.26 -7.31
CA TYR A 99 7.09 -8.16 -7.78
C TYR A 99 7.87 -7.49 -6.65
N ALA A 100 7.25 -7.32 -5.48
CA ALA A 100 7.95 -6.78 -4.32
C ALA A 100 9.11 -7.68 -3.88
N ALA A 101 8.91 -9.01 -3.85
CA ALA A 101 9.96 -9.95 -3.49
C ALA A 101 11.11 -9.95 -4.51
N LYS A 102 10.80 -9.89 -5.81
CA LYS A 102 11.81 -9.80 -6.88
C LYS A 102 12.66 -8.52 -6.74
N GLY A 103 12.00 -7.36 -6.57
CA GLY A 103 12.70 -6.08 -6.36
C GLY A 103 13.47 -6.04 -5.06
N GLY A 104 12.88 -6.51 -3.96
CA GLY A 104 13.47 -6.49 -2.62
C GLY A 104 14.74 -7.35 -2.51
N LYS A 105 14.86 -8.44 -3.27
CA LYS A 105 16.09 -9.24 -3.34
C LYS A 105 17.29 -8.46 -3.90
N LEU A 106 17.05 -7.40 -4.67
CA LEU A 106 18.09 -6.55 -5.21
C LEU A 106 18.55 -5.48 -4.21
N CYS A 107 17.80 -5.26 -3.13
CA CYS A 107 18.04 -4.21 -2.15
C CYS A 107 18.99 -4.66 -1.02
N ASP A 108 20.17 -5.14 -1.39
CA ASP A 108 21.29 -5.36 -0.47
C ASP A 108 21.90 -4.02 0.00
N GLY A 109 22.86 -4.05 0.94
CA GLY A 109 23.44 -2.84 1.52
C GLY A 109 24.04 -1.85 0.51
N GLU A 110 24.60 -2.34 -0.61
CA GLU A 110 25.14 -1.47 -1.65
C GLU A 110 24.02 -0.83 -2.48
N ASN A 111 23.08 -1.64 -2.96
CA ASN A 111 22.00 -1.17 -3.80
C ASN A 111 20.95 -0.35 -3.04
N PHE A 112 20.74 -0.64 -1.75
CA PHE A 112 19.92 0.16 -0.86
C PHE A 112 20.50 1.58 -0.75
N ASN A 113 21.83 1.73 -0.66
CA ASN A 113 22.46 3.05 -0.64
C ASN A 113 22.35 3.79 -1.99
N LYS A 114 22.33 3.07 -3.12
CA LYS A 114 22.17 3.65 -4.46
C LYS A 114 20.71 4.04 -4.79
N ALA A 115 19.74 3.31 -4.26
CA ALA A 115 18.32 3.50 -4.53
C ALA A 115 17.46 3.48 -3.24
N PRO A 116 17.78 4.31 -2.22
CA PRO A 116 17.21 4.17 -0.87
C PRO A 116 15.71 4.33 -0.85
N ARG A 117 15.17 5.28 -1.63
CA ARG A 117 13.72 5.45 -1.79
C ARG A 117 13.06 4.20 -2.37
N ASP A 118 13.57 3.69 -3.49
CA ASP A 118 12.90 2.61 -4.21
C ASP A 118 12.97 1.30 -3.41
N CYS A 119 14.11 1.03 -2.76
CA CYS A 119 14.25 -0.09 -1.84
C CYS A 119 13.38 0.04 -0.59
N SER A 120 13.24 1.25 -0.04
CA SER A 120 12.31 1.50 1.07
C SER A 120 10.87 1.24 0.63
N MET A 121 10.46 1.69 -0.56
CA MET A 121 9.12 1.43 -1.11
C MET A 121 8.85 -0.06 -1.31
N LEU A 122 9.79 -0.80 -1.90
CA LEU A 122 9.68 -2.26 -2.08
C LEU A 122 9.57 -3.02 -0.75
N THR A 123 10.09 -2.42 0.33
CA THR A 123 10.04 -2.97 1.68
C THR A 123 8.71 -2.69 2.38
N VAL A 124 8.16 -1.47 2.24
CA VAL A 124 6.96 -1.05 3.01
C VAL A 124 5.65 -1.28 2.27
N VAL A 125 5.62 -1.16 0.95
CA VAL A 125 4.37 -1.26 0.15
C VAL A 125 3.63 -2.59 0.38
N PRO A 126 4.29 -3.77 0.41
CA PRO A 126 3.58 -5.01 0.68
C PRO A 126 2.91 -5.07 2.04
N VAL A 127 3.53 -4.45 3.05
CA VAL A 127 2.97 -4.38 4.40
C VAL A 127 1.76 -3.45 4.42
N LEU A 128 1.85 -2.29 3.77
CA LEU A 128 0.73 -1.37 3.65
C LEU A 128 -0.45 -1.97 2.87
N ALA A 129 -0.18 -2.71 1.80
CA ALA A 129 -1.20 -3.43 1.05
C ALA A 129 -1.90 -4.50 1.89
N ALA A 130 -1.15 -5.26 2.68
CA ALA A 130 -1.72 -6.23 3.62
C ALA A 130 -2.58 -5.56 4.70
N VAL A 131 -2.18 -4.38 5.18
CA VAL A 131 -2.96 -3.56 6.11
C VAL A 131 -4.28 -3.11 5.49
N ASP A 132 -4.28 -2.67 4.23
CA ASP A 132 -5.50 -2.26 3.54
C ASP A 132 -6.45 -3.44 3.31
N GLN A 133 -5.92 -4.59 2.88
CA GLN A 133 -6.71 -5.82 2.75
C GLN A 133 -7.33 -6.26 4.09
N THR A 134 -6.55 -6.22 5.18
CA THR A 134 -7.03 -6.55 6.53
C THR A 134 -8.10 -5.56 6.99
N SER A 135 -7.92 -4.27 6.69
CA SER A 135 -8.90 -3.22 7.02
C SER A 135 -10.22 -3.41 6.27
N ALA A 136 -10.16 -3.76 4.98
CA ALA A 136 -11.35 -4.09 4.20
C ALA A 136 -12.07 -5.33 4.78
N GLY A 137 -11.30 -6.34 5.19
CA GLY A 137 -11.83 -7.51 5.91
C GLY A 137 -12.55 -7.13 7.21
N ILE A 138 -11.97 -6.23 8.01
CA ILE A 138 -12.61 -5.71 9.24
C ILE A 138 -13.95 -5.05 8.90
N SER A 139 -13.99 -4.15 7.91
CA SER A 139 -15.23 -3.49 7.49
C SER A 139 -16.28 -4.48 7.00
N GLN A 140 -15.87 -5.53 6.28
CA GLN A 140 -16.76 -6.59 5.81
C GLN A 140 -17.37 -7.38 6.98
N VAL A 141 -16.54 -7.83 7.92
CA VAL A 141 -16.99 -8.61 9.08
C VAL A 141 -17.88 -7.76 9.99
N ASP A 142 -17.54 -6.50 10.24
CA ASP A 142 -18.37 -5.60 11.04
C ASP A 142 -19.75 -5.41 10.40
N LYS A 143 -19.80 -5.21 9.07
CA LYS A 143 -21.05 -5.11 8.32
C LYS A 143 -21.88 -6.39 8.44
N GLN A 144 -21.27 -7.56 8.27
CA GLN A 144 -21.96 -8.85 8.38
C GLN A 144 -22.52 -9.06 9.80
N ALA A 145 -21.69 -8.88 10.82
CA ALA A 145 -22.10 -9.02 12.22
C ALA A 145 -23.24 -8.05 12.61
N ARG A 146 -23.22 -6.81 12.12
CA ARG A 146 -24.26 -5.83 12.40
C ARG A 146 -25.55 -6.07 11.61
N SER A 147 -25.47 -6.70 10.44
CA SER A 147 -26.64 -7.03 9.62
C SER A 147 -27.43 -8.24 10.13
N GLY A 148 -26.80 -9.13 10.90
CA GLY A 148 -27.43 -10.29 11.51
C GLY A 148 -28.05 -10.03 12.89
N PRO A 149 -28.75 -11.03 13.44
CA PRO A 149 -29.27 -11.01 14.81
C PRO A 149 -28.16 -10.74 15.85
N PRO A 150 -28.41 -9.93 16.91
CA PRO A 150 -27.40 -9.61 17.92
C PRO A 150 -26.77 -10.81 18.64
N ASP A 151 -27.52 -11.91 18.76
CA ASP A 151 -27.11 -13.18 19.37
C ASP A 151 -26.19 -14.02 18.48
N GLU A 152 -26.17 -13.76 17.16
CA GLU A 152 -25.25 -14.41 16.22
C GLU A 152 -23.89 -13.70 16.09
N ARG A 153 -23.77 -12.46 16.57
CA ARG A 153 -22.52 -11.67 16.53
C ARG A 153 -21.30 -12.39 17.11
N PRO A 154 -21.41 -13.16 18.21
CA PRO A 154 -20.31 -13.98 18.74
C PRO A 154 -19.71 -14.97 17.75
N ASN A 155 -20.47 -15.43 16.76
CA ASN A 155 -19.96 -16.37 15.75
C ASN A 155 -18.85 -15.77 14.88
N TYR A 156 -18.76 -14.43 14.82
CA TYR A 156 -17.73 -13.70 14.08
C TYR A 156 -16.48 -13.40 14.92
N ALA A 157 -16.48 -13.69 16.23
CA ALA A 157 -15.35 -13.38 17.11
C ALA A 157 -14.02 -13.99 16.66
N PRO A 158 -13.94 -15.29 16.26
CA PRO A 158 -12.67 -15.88 15.80
C PRO A 158 -12.08 -15.17 14.57
N GLN A 159 -12.95 -14.77 13.63
CA GLN A 159 -12.53 -14.04 12.44
C GLN A 159 -12.06 -12.62 12.78
N ALA A 160 -12.78 -11.93 13.68
CA ALA A 160 -12.40 -10.61 14.17
C ALA A 160 -11.04 -10.62 14.90
N GLU A 161 -10.80 -11.62 15.74
CA GLU A 161 -9.53 -11.80 16.46
C GLU A 161 -8.37 -12.09 15.52
N LYS A 162 -8.60 -12.89 14.48
CA LYS A 162 -7.61 -13.12 13.42
C LYS A 162 -7.26 -11.81 12.71
N LEU A 163 -8.25 -11.04 12.26
CA LEU A 163 -8.03 -9.78 11.56
C LEU A 163 -7.29 -8.75 12.44
N PHE A 164 -7.65 -8.67 13.72
CA PHE A 164 -6.93 -7.82 14.67
C PHE A 164 -5.46 -8.24 14.84
N THR A 165 -5.22 -9.55 14.94
CA THR A 165 -3.86 -10.11 15.01
C THR A 165 -3.07 -9.84 13.73
N ASP A 166 -3.71 -9.94 12.56
CA ASP A 166 -3.09 -9.61 11.27
C ASP A 166 -2.67 -8.13 11.20
N LEU A 167 -3.48 -7.19 11.73
CA LEU A 167 -3.06 -5.78 11.85
C LEU A 167 -1.85 -5.61 12.78
N LYS A 168 -1.84 -6.28 13.95
CA LYS A 168 -0.72 -6.22 14.90
C LYS A 168 0.58 -6.76 14.28
N ASN A 169 0.51 -7.88 13.58
CA ASN A 169 1.66 -8.48 12.90
C ASN A 169 2.23 -7.53 11.84
N ASN A 170 1.36 -6.89 11.04
CA ASN A 170 1.80 -5.90 10.07
C ASN A 170 2.42 -4.65 10.72
N LEU A 171 1.90 -4.22 11.87
CA LEU A 171 2.50 -3.12 12.64
C LEU A 171 3.92 -3.46 13.11
N ASP A 172 4.14 -4.66 13.64
CA ASP A 172 5.47 -5.08 14.08
C ASP A 172 6.47 -5.13 12.92
N ILE A 173 6.03 -5.63 11.76
CA ILE A 173 6.84 -5.65 10.55
C ILE A 173 7.20 -4.22 10.15
N ILE A 174 6.24 -3.30 10.02
CA ILE A 174 6.54 -1.94 9.53
C ILE A 174 7.39 -1.14 10.52
N LEU A 175 7.23 -1.33 11.85
CA LEU A 175 8.10 -0.71 12.86
C LEU A 175 9.54 -1.22 12.77
N SER A 176 9.72 -2.52 12.53
CA SER A 176 11.05 -3.11 12.25
C SER A 176 11.67 -2.50 10.98
N ARG A 177 10.90 -2.41 9.89
CA ARG A 177 11.36 -1.80 8.63
C ARG A 177 11.68 -0.31 8.77
N ARG A 178 10.89 0.42 9.55
CA ARG A 178 11.13 1.84 9.84
C ARG A 178 12.52 2.07 10.42
N THR A 179 12.95 1.25 11.38
CA THR A 179 14.29 1.37 12.00
C THR A 179 15.40 1.26 10.96
N LEU A 180 15.29 0.30 10.04
CA LEU A 180 16.22 0.15 8.92
C LEU A 180 16.19 1.38 8.00
N ILE A 181 15.00 1.84 7.63
CA ILE A 181 14.81 2.97 6.70
C ILE A 181 15.34 4.28 7.29
N MET A 182 15.14 4.52 8.58
CA MET A 182 15.68 5.70 9.28
C MET A 182 17.20 5.73 9.33
N SER A 183 17.86 4.57 9.26
CA SER A 183 19.32 4.48 9.18
C SER A 183 19.88 4.66 7.76
N SER A 184 19.02 4.87 6.76
CA SER A 184 19.39 5.00 5.36
C SER A 184 19.32 6.45 4.84
N ASN A 185 19.90 6.71 3.67
CA ASN A 185 19.88 8.02 3.00
C ASN A 185 18.54 8.34 2.30
N VAL A 186 17.41 7.89 2.85
CA VAL A 186 16.09 8.20 2.29
C VAL A 186 15.70 9.65 2.60
N HIS A 187 14.93 10.28 1.72
CA HIS A 187 14.47 11.66 1.93
C HIS A 187 13.59 11.76 3.19
N PRO A 188 13.74 12.80 4.05
CA PRO A 188 12.95 12.95 5.28
C PRO A 188 11.43 12.93 5.07
N GLU A 189 10.94 13.44 3.94
CA GLU A 189 9.50 13.41 3.61
C GLU A 189 8.97 11.98 3.46
N PHE A 190 9.79 11.04 2.97
CA PHE A 190 9.39 9.64 2.90
C PHE A 190 9.17 9.06 4.30
N VAL A 191 10.07 9.37 5.23
CA VAL A 191 9.96 8.93 6.63
C VAL A 191 8.71 9.56 7.25
N LEU A 192 8.45 10.84 7.00
CA LEU A 192 7.24 11.51 7.50
C LEU A 192 5.96 10.85 6.97
N GLU A 193 5.87 10.55 5.67
CA GLU A 193 4.70 9.89 5.10
C GLU A 193 4.55 8.45 5.60
N MET A 194 5.65 7.70 5.76
CA MET A 194 5.62 6.38 6.39
C MET A 194 5.11 6.45 7.84
N ASP A 195 5.60 7.42 8.61
CA ASP A 195 5.19 7.63 10.00
C ASP A 195 3.68 7.93 10.11
N LYS A 196 3.14 8.75 9.20
CA LYS A 196 1.68 8.99 9.09
C LYS A 196 0.90 7.70 8.83
N ARG A 197 1.41 6.80 7.98
CA ARG A 197 0.74 5.51 7.71
C ARG A 197 0.83 4.55 8.89
N ILE A 198 1.94 4.54 9.62
CA ILE A 198 2.08 3.77 10.87
C ILE A 198 1.13 4.31 11.93
N GLU A 199 1.00 5.63 12.03
CA GLU A 199 0.04 6.29 12.92
C GLU A 199 -1.40 5.91 12.58
N ASP A 200 -1.81 5.99 11.30
CA ASP A 200 -3.14 5.57 10.86
C ASP A 200 -3.43 4.09 11.18
N LEU A 201 -2.46 3.20 10.95
CA LEU A 201 -2.57 1.79 11.33
C LEU A 201 -2.82 1.63 12.84
N LEU A 202 -2.04 2.32 13.66
CA LEU A 202 -2.11 2.19 15.10
C LEU A 202 -3.39 2.79 15.69
N CYS A 203 -3.74 4.02 15.31
CA CYS A 203 -4.82 4.77 15.93
C CYS A 203 -6.17 4.50 15.28
N GLN A 204 -6.25 4.46 13.94
CA GLN A 204 -7.52 4.30 13.25
C GLN A 204 -7.83 2.83 13.03
N LYS A 205 -6.91 2.09 12.41
CA LYS A 205 -7.19 0.71 11.99
C LYS A 205 -7.19 -0.27 13.17
N MET A 206 -6.23 -0.17 14.09
CA MET A 206 -6.17 -1.06 15.25
C MET A 206 -7.04 -0.60 16.42
N GLU A 207 -6.80 0.60 16.95
CA GLU A 207 -7.47 1.08 18.16
C GLU A 207 -8.97 1.33 17.94
N ILE A 208 -9.36 1.99 16.86
CA ILE A 208 -10.78 2.29 16.62
C ILE A 208 -11.46 1.12 15.93
N ASN A 209 -11.01 0.75 14.72
CA ASN A 209 -11.74 -0.24 13.91
C ASN A 209 -11.57 -1.67 14.44
N GLY A 210 -10.35 -2.07 14.79
CA GLY A 210 -10.04 -3.42 15.27
C GLY A 210 -10.67 -3.72 16.63
N VAL A 211 -10.45 -2.86 17.64
CA VAL A 211 -11.09 -3.03 18.96
C VAL A 211 -12.61 -2.86 18.85
N GLY A 212 -13.08 -1.92 18.02
CA GLY A 212 -14.51 -1.72 17.75
C GLY A 212 -15.17 -2.99 17.21
N LEU A 213 -14.54 -3.67 16.24
CA LEU A 213 -15.03 -4.94 15.72
C LEU A 213 -15.08 -6.02 16.82
N LEU A 214 -14.03 -6.15 17.63
CA LEU A 214 -14.01 -7.12 18.73
C LEU A 214 -15.11 -6.83 19.77
N SER A 215 -15.42 -5.56 20.01
CA SER A 215 -16.56 -5.18 20.85
C SER A 215 -17.89 -5.57 20.20
N THR A 216 -18.06 -5.37 18.89
CA THR A 216 -19.26 -5.77 18.14
C THR A 216 -19.49 -7.28 18.24
N THR A 217 -18.43 -8.06 18.06
CA THR A 217 -18.48 -9.52 17.98
C THR A 217 -18.32 -10.21 19.34
N ARG A 218 -18.20 -9.44 20.44
CA ARG A 218 -17.94 -9.99 21.80
C ARG A 218 -16.66 -10.85 21.87
N GLY A 219 -15.63 -10.49 21.11
CA GLY A 219 -14.30 -11.07 21.20
C GLY A 219 -13.51 -10.53 22.41
N ASN A 220 -12.22 -10.88 22.48
CA ASN A 220 -11.37 -10.49 23.61
C ASN A 220 -10.91 -9.01 23.59
N VAL A 221 -11.83 -8.11 23.94
CA VAL A 221 -11.57 -6.65 24.02
C VAL A 221 -10.47 -6.28 25.02
N PRO A 222 -10.42 -6.82 26.25
CA PRO A 222 -9.36 -6.47 27.21
C PRO A 222 -7.95 -6.75 26.66
N GLN A 223 -7.74 -7.93 26.04
CA GLN A 223 -6.46 -8.27 25.43
C GLN A 223 -6.11 -7.34 24.27
N ALA A 224 -7.09 -6.97 23.43
CA ALA A 224 -6.88 -6.07 22.31
C ALA A 224 -6.47 -4.67 22.77
N VAL A 225 -7.13 -4.14 23.81
CA VAL A 225 -6.78 -2.85 24.42
C VAL A 225 -5.35 -2.88 24.97
N CYS A 226 -4.94 -3.95 25.66
CA CYS A 226 -3.55 -4.10 26.11
C CYS A 226 -2.54 -4.21 24.97
N THR A 227 -2.94 -4.88 23.88
CA THR A 227 -2.11 -5.00 22.68
C THR A 227 -1.86 -3.64 22.03
N VAL A 228 -2.91 -2.81 21.89
CA VAL A 228 -2.80 -1.43 21.37
C VAL A 228 -1.96 -0.57 22.30
N TYR A 229 -2.19 -0.64 23.61
CA TYR A 229 -1.40 0.09 24.61
C TYR A 229 0.10 -0.19 24.49
N ASN A 230 0.47 -1.48 24.46
CA ASN A 230 1.87 -1.89 24.32
C ASN A 230 2.45 -1.48 22.96
N ALA A 231 1.66 -1.58 21.89
CA ALA A 231 2.08 -1.14 20.56
C ALA A 231 2.38 0.37 20.51
N LYS A 232 1.54 1.21 21.14
CA LYS A 232 1.79 2.66 21.29
C LYS A 232 3.06 2.95 22.06
N LYS A 233 3.32 2.23 23.15
CA LYS A 233 4.55 2.34 23.93
C LYS A 233 5.79 2.00 23.09
N THR A 234 5.77 0.87 22.37
CA THR A 234 6.86 0.46 21.48
C THR A 234 7.09 1.48 20.36
N ALA A 235 6.03 1.96 19.72
CA ALA A 235 6.14 2.97 18.65
C ALA A 235 6.78 4.28 19.16
N LYS A 236 6.38 4.75 20.35
CA LYS A 236 6.98 5.92 21.01
C LYS A 236 8.46 5.70 21.34
N GLN A 237 8.82 4.53 21.86
CA GLN A 237 10.21 4.16 22.14
C GLN A 237 11.06 4.09 20.87
N ALA A 238 10.47 3.69 19.74
CA ALA A 238 11.11 3.73 18.43
C ALA A 238 11.20 5.16 17.84
N GLY A 239 10.73 6.18 18.55
CA GLY A 239 10.79 7.58 18.10
C GLY A 239 9.71 7.96 17.10
N LEU A 240 8.60 7.22 17.02
CA LEU A 240 7.41 7.65 16.29
C LEU A 240 6.77 8.82 17.04
N LYS A 241 6.59 9.95 16.36
CA LYS A 241 5.93 11.15 16.92
C LYS A 241 4.43 11.17 16.55
N ALA A 242 3.73 10.07 16.80
CA ALA A 242 2.31 9.98 16.49
C ALA A 242 1.47 10.75 17.53
N SER A 243 0.45 11.47 17.08
CA SER A 243 -0.45 12.25 17.94
C SER A 243 -1.18 11.36 18.95
N CYS A 244 -1.60 10.15 18.56
CA CYS A 244 -2.24 9.19 19.47
C CYS A 244 -1.28 8.46 20.41
N THR A 245 0.03 8.72 20.29
CA THR A 245 1.10 8.29 21.21
C THR A 245 1.60 9.44 22.09
N ALA A 246 1.12 10.67 21.86
CA ALA A 246 1.46 11.86 22.62
C ALA A 246 0.63 11.93 23.91
N GLY A 247 1.31 12.02 25.05
CA GLY A 247 0.71 11.97 26.40
C GLY A 247 1.32 10.86 27.27
N GLU A 248 1.02 10.91 28.57
CA GLU A 248 1.08 9.71 29.42
C GLU A 248 0.01 8.75 28.88
N ILE A 249 0.46 7.67 28.25
CA ILE A 249 -0.46 6.62 27.83
C ILE A 249 -0.95 5.99 29.14
N ALA A 250 -2.17 6.32 29.56
CA ALA A 250 -2.75 5.76 30.77
C ALA A 250 -2.82 4.23 30.61
N GLN A 251 -2.19 3.51 31.52
CA GLN A 251 -2.23 2.05 31.54
C GLN A 251 -3.67 1.60 31.81
N PRO A 252 -4.29 0.82 30.92
CA PRO A 252 -5.59 0.24 31.21
C PRO A 252 -5.45 -0.68 32.42
N ALA A 253 -6.44 -0.69 33.32
CA ALA A 253 -6.36 -1.37 34.63
C ALA A 253 -6.04 -2.87 34.59
N ASN A 254 -6.14 -3.51 33.41
CA ASN A 254 -5.92 -4.94 33.20
C ASN A 254 -4.79 -5.23 32.21
N CYS A 255 -3.91 -4.25 32.01
CA CYS A 255 -2.61 -4.36 31.37
C CYS A 255 -1.55 -4.00 32.44
#